data_AF-A0A7S2HNX1-F1
#
_entry.id   AF-A0A7S2HNX1-F1
#
_cell.length_a   1.000
_cell.length_b   1.000
_cell.length_c   1.000
_cell.angle_alpha   90.00
_cell.angle_beta   90.00
_cell.angle_gamma   90.00
#
_symmetry.space_group_name_H-M   'P 1'
#
loop_
_entity.id
_entity.type
_entity.pdbx_description
1 polymer ?
#
loop_
_entity_poly.entity_id
_entity_poly.type
_entity_poly.pdbx_seq_one_letter_code
_entity_poly.pdbx_strand_id
1 'polypeptide(L)'
;ACPPYHLAIVIGGLSAEQTLKSVKLASAKYYDDLPTTGDETGRAFRDVEWEKHVLEMTRNLGIGAQFGGKYFCHDVRVIRLPRHGASCPVGIGVSCSADRQVKGKITKDGVFLERLEEDVSKYLPDVTDEHLSDDVA
;
A
#
# COMPACT_ATOMS: atom_id res chain seq x y z
N ALA A 1 -4.30 7.99 10.76
CA ALA A 1 -3.28 6.96 11.00
C ALA A 1 -1.89 7.40 10.47
N CYS A 2 -1.46 8.64 10.69
CA CYS A 2 -0.13 9.15 10.27
C CYS A 2 0.19 8.89 8.76
N PRO A 3 -0.43 9.64 7.82
CA PRO A 3 0.01 9.66 6.43
C PRO A 3 1.43 10.24 6.28
N PRO A 4 2.14 9.95 5.17
CA PRO A 4 1.62 9.37 3.93
C PRO A 4 1.36 7.86 4.02
N TYR A 5 0.26 7.40 3.41
CA TYR A 5 -0.18 6.00 3.49
C TYR A 5 0.34 5.11 2.35
N HIS A 6 0.55 3.83 2.63
CA HIS A 6 0.42 2.77 1.63
C HIS A 6 -1.04 2.32 1.60
N LEU A 7 -1.83 2.84 0.66
CA LEU A 7 -3.27 2.57 0.59
C LEU A 7 -3.53 1.24 -0.12
N ALA A 8 -4.36 0.38 0.45
CA ALA A 8 -4.82 -0.85 -0.18
C ALA A 8 -6.33 -0.86 -0.33
N ILE A 9 -6.79 -1.28 -1.51
CA ILE A 9 -8.20 -1.48 -1.83
C ILE A 9 -8.35 -2.90 -2.38
N VAL A 10 -9.31 -3.64 -1.85
CA VAL A 10 -9.69 -4.97 -2.36
C VAL A 10 -11.14 -4.93 -2.78
N ILE A 11 -11.42 -5.34 -4.01
CA ILE A 11 -12.77 -5.41 -4.58
C ILE A 11 -13.11 -6.87 -4.87
N GLY A 12 -14.17 -7.36 -4.26
CA GLY A 12 -14.53 -8.78 -4.29
C GLY A 12 -13.95 -9.55 -3.10
N GLY A 13 -14.11 -10.88 -3.16
CA GLY A 13 -13.81 -11.80 -2.08
C GLY A 13 -14.95 -12.80 -1.88
N LEU A 14 -14.60 -14.00 -1.44
CA LEU A 14 -15.54 -15.08 -1.15
C LEU A 14 -16.26 -14.88 0.18
N SER A 15 -15.70 -14.04 1.06
CA SER A 15 -16.29 -13.63 2.33
C SER A 15 -15.67 -12.33 2.83
N ALA A 16 -16.31 -11.69 3.83
CA ALA A 16 -15.83 -10.45 4.39
C ALA A 16 -14.43 -10.61 5.03
N GLU A 17 -14.21 -11.68 5.77
CA GLU A 17 -12.94 -12.00 6.41
C GLU A 17 -11.83 -12.29 5.41
N GLN A 18 -12.14 -12.92 4.25
CA GLN A 18 -11.15 -13.08 3.18
C GLN A 18 -10.78 -11.73 2.55
N THR A 19 -11.77 -10.84 2.32
CA THR A 19 -11.52 -9.48 1.81
C THR A 19 -10.64 -8.70 2.79
N LEU A 20 -10.91 -8.76 4.10
CA LEU A 20 -10.11 -8.07 5.12
C LEU A 20 -8.72 -8.67 5.30
N LYS A 21 -8.56 -9.99 5.20
CA LYS A 21 -7.23 -10.62 5.14
C LYS A 21 -6.46 -10.13 3.91
N SER A 22 -7.13 -10.05 2.77
CA SER A 22 -6.50 -9.63 1.52
C SER A 22 -6.09 -8.16 1.55
N VAL A 23 -6.90 -7.27 2.13
CA VAL A 23 -6.54 -5.85 2.25
C VAL A 23 -5.36 -5.65 3.20
N LYS A 24 -5.28 -6.43 4.28
CA LYS A 24 -4.11 -6.46 5.19
C LYS A 24 -2.83 -6.85 4.46
N LEU A 25 -2.87 -7.93 3.67
CA LEU A 25 -1.71 -8.39 2.92
C LEU A 25 -1.33 -7.43 1.78
N ALA A 26 -2.32 -6.84 1.10
CA ALA A 26 -2.10 -5.84 0.06
C ALA A 26 -1.45 -4.56 0.62
N SER A 27 -1.88 -4.07 1.80
CA SER A 27 -1.27 -2.88 2.42
C SER A 27 0.19 -3.11 2.83
N ALA A 28 0.57 -4.38 3.07
CA ALA A 28 1.94 -4.80 3.36
C ALA A 28 2.73 -5.22 2.10
N LYS A 29 2.23 -4.89 0.90
CA LYS A 29 2.87 -5.18 -0.41
C LYS A 29 3.17 -6.66 -0.64
N TYR A 30 2.44 -7.55 0.06
CA TYR A 30 2.63 -8.99 -0.07
C TYR A 30 2.18 -9.52 -1.44
N TYR A 31 1.27 -8.80 -2.09
CA TYR A 31 0.66 -9.16 -3.37
C TYR A 31 1.21 -8.38 -4.57
N ASP A 32 2.38 -7.76 -4.44
CA ASP A 32 2.97 -6.98 -5.53
C ASP A 32 3.25 -7.83 -6.78
N ASP A 33 3.55 -9.12 -6.60
CA ASP A 33 3.86 -10.04 -7.71
C ASP A 33 2.64 -10.76 -8.30
N LEU A 34 1.41 -10.37 -7.94
CA LEU A 34 0.21 -10.92 -8.60
C LEU A 34 0.17 -10.57 -10.10
N PRO A 35 -0.48 -11.40 -10.94
CA PRO A 35 -0.80 -11.02 -12.32
C PRO A 35 -1.54 -9.67 -12.36
N THR A 36 -1.37 -8.92 -13.44
CA THR A 36 -2.03 -7.60 -13.60
C THR A 36 -3.32 -7.65 -14.43
N THR A 37 -3.77 -8.86 -14.77
CA THR A 37 -5.00 -9.12 -15.52
C THR A 37 -5.73 -10.31 -14.91
N GLY A 38 -7.05 -10.26 -14.93
CA GLY A 38 -7.90 -11.41 -14.63
C GLY A 38 -7.88 -12.45 -15.75
N ASP A 39 -8.49 -13.60 -15.49
CA ASP A 39 -8.80 -14.62 -16.48
C ASP A 39 -10.13 -15.32 -16.12
N GLU A 40 -10.56 -16.22 -16.98
CA GLU A 40 -11.81 -16.99 -16.87
C GLU A 40 -11.85 -17.95 -15.67
N THR A 41 -10.72 -18.22 -15.02
CA THR A 41 -10.69 -19.01 -13.77
C THR A 41 -11.10 -18.19 -12.55
N GLY A 42 -11.23 -16.87 -12.69
CA GLY A 42 -11.51 -15.96 -11.59
C GLY A 42 -10.29 -15.73 -10.70
N ARG A 43 -9.06 -15.82 -11.24
CA ARG A 43 -7.85 -15.54 -10.46
C ARG A 43 -7.85 -14.11 -9.89
N ALA A 44 -7.20 -13.95 -8.74
CA ALA A 44 -6.87 -12.64 -8.22
C ALA A 44 -5.89 -11.91 -9.14
N PHE A 45 -6.02 -10.59 -9.25
CA PHE A 45 -5.07 -9.77 -9.99
C PHE A 45 -4.92 -8.36 -9.39
N ARG A 46 -3.76 -7.76 -9.66
CA ARG A 46 -3.41 -6.39 -9.27
C ARG A 46 -3.82 -5.42 -10.38
N ASP A 47 -4.73 -4.52 -10.08
CA ASP A 47 -5.32 -3.58 -11.03
C ASP A 47 -4.50 -2.28 -11.09
N VAL A 48 -3.43 -2.32 -11.89
CA VAL A 48 -2.47 -1.21 -12.00
C VAL A 48 -3.04 0.07 -12.61
N GLU A 49 -4.15 -0.04 -13.35
CA GLU A 49 -4.86 1.13 -13.88
C GLU A 49 -5.56 1.87 -12.73
N TRP A 50 -6.32 1.12 -11.92
CA TRP A 50 -7.00 1.70 -10.77
C TRP A 50 -6.05 2.15 -9.65
N GLU A 51 -4.88 1.52 -9.50
CA GLU A 51 -3.81 2.04 -8.63
C GLU A 51 -3.43 3.48 -9.02
N LYS A 52 -3.23 3.75 -10.31
CA LYS A 52 -2.87 5.09 -10.81
C LYS A 52 -4.01 6.08 -10.60
N HIS A 53 -5.24 5.71 -10.95
CA HIS A 53 -6.39 6.59 -10.79
C HIS A 53 -6.60 6.98 -9.33
N VAL A 54 -6.55 6.01 -8.41
CA VAL A 54 -6.73 6.28 -6.97
C VAL A 54 -5.57 7.12 -6.44
N LEU A 55 -4.33 6.85 -6.83
CA LEU A 55 -3.20 7.67 -6.39
C LEU A 55 -3.37 9.12 -6.84
N GLU A 56 -3.80 9.36 -8.07
CA GLU A 56 -4.07 10.70 -8.57
C GLU A 56 -5.21 11.38 -7.80
N MET A 57 -6.30 10.65 -7.52
CA MET A 57 -7.37 11.16 -6.66
C MET A 57 -6.82 11.58 -5.29
N THR A 58 -6.01 10.74 -4.64
CA THR A 58 -5.46 11.03 -3.30
C THR A 58 -4.57 12.27 -3.27
N ARG A 59 -3.85 12.55 -4.36
CA ARG A 59 -2.99 13.73 -4.50
C ARG A 59 -3.78 15.03 -4.63
N ASN A 60 -4.98 14.95 -5.18
CA ASN A 60 -5.87 16.09 -5.40
C ASN A 60 -6.82 16.36 -4.21
N LEU A 61 -6.77 15.54 -3.14
CA LEU A 61 -7.59 15.75 -1.94
C LEU A 61 -7.18 16.98 -1.11
N GLY A 62 -5.94 17.46 -1.27
CA GLY A 62 -5.41 18.58 -0.50
C GLY A 62 -5.11 18.28 0.97
N ILE A 63 -5.36 17.06 1.47
CA ILE A 63 -5.11 16.64 2.86
C ILE A 63 -3.59 16.51 3.14
N GLY A 64 -2.83 16.06 2.15
CA GLY A 64 -1.38 15.88 2.22
C GLY A 64 -0.88 15.02 3.38
N ALA A 65 0.39 15.24 3.73
CA ALA A 65 1.05 14.54 4.82
C ALA A 65 0.71 15.25 6.14
N GLN A 66 -0.50 14.98 6.67
CA GLN A 66 -1.04 15.48 7.94
C GLN A 66 -1.52 16.94 7.91
N PHE A 67 -0.74 17.86 7.35
CA PHE A 67 -0.99 19.32 7.43
C PHE A 67 -1.25 19.96 6.06
N GLY A 68 -2.00 19.29 5.19
CA GLY A 68 -2.32 19.78 3.86
C GLY A 68 -1.28 19.43 2.80
N GLY A 69 -1.68 19.50 1.54
CA GLY A 69 -0.81 19.30 0.37
C GLY A 69 -1.05 17.99 -0.38
N LYS A 70 0.00 17.49 -1.04
CA LYS A 70 -0.08 16.41 -2.05
C LYS A 70 0.03 15.00 -1.47
N TYR A 71 0.88 14.80 -0.46
CA TYR A 71 1.35 13.46 -0.06
C TYR A 71 0.43 12.78 0.97
N PHE A 72 -0.84 12.59 0.60
CA PHE A 72 -1.76 11.79 1.42
C PHE A 72 -1.41 10.29 1.37
N CYS A 73 -0.99 9.80 0.20
CA CYS A 73 -0.53 8.42 -0.01
C CYS A 73 0.87 8.41 -0.64
N HIS A 74 1.73 7.51 -0.18
CA HIS A 74 2.98 7.14 -0.86
C HIS A 74 2.66 6.44 -2.18
N ASP A 75 1.82 5.40 -2.13
CA ASP A 75 1.40 4.58 -3.25
C ASP A 75 0.03 3.93 -2.95
N VAL A 76 -0.50 3.22 -3.94
CA VAL A 76 -1.77 2.49 -3.84
C VAL A 76 -1.57 1.05 -4.34
N ARG A 77 -2.27 0.10 -3.74
CA ARG A 77 -2.50 -1.26 -4.23
C ARG A 77 -3.98 -1.52 -4.42
N VAL A 78 -4.38 -1.98 -5.60
CA VAL A 78 -5.77 -2.37 -5.88
C VAL A 78 -5.80 -3.83 -6.29
N ILE A 79 -6.42 -4.69 -5.48
CA ILE A 79 -6.55 -6.12 -5.76
C ILE A 79 -8.01 -6.43 -6.11
N ARG A 80 -8.20 -7.09 -7.25
CA ARG A 80 -9.50 -7.63 -7.67
C ARG A 80 -9.55 -9.11 -7.33
N LEU A 81 -10.62 -9.53 -6.67
CA LEU A 81 -10.88 -10.91 -6.30
C LEU A 81 -12.19 -11.40 -6.95
N PRO A 82 -12.33 -12.72 -7.19
CA PRO A 82 -13.62 -13.28 -7.56
C PRO A 82 -14.62 -13.09 -6.42
N ARG A 83 -15.90 -13.17 -6.75
CA ARG A 83 -16.99 -12.96 -5.80
C ARG A 83 -18.20 -13.81 -6.18
N HIS A 84 -19.02 -14.13 -5.19
CA HIS A 84 -20.35 -14.67 -5.46
C HIS A 84 -21.19 -13.64 -6.25
N GLY A 85 -22.05 -14.10 -7.16
CA GLY A 85 -22.81 -13.20 -8.06
C GLY A 85 -23.65 -12.16 -7.30
N ALA A 86 -24.22 -12.56 -6.16
CA ALA A 86 -25.04 -11.71 -5.28
C ALA A 86 -24.24 -10.91 -4.23
N SER A 87 -22.91 -10.87 -4.32
CA SER A 87 -22.05 -10.24 -3.31
C SER A 87 -20.96 -9.41 -3.95
N CYS A 88 -20.53 -8.33 -3.28
CA CYS A 88 -19.39 -7.52 -3.69
C CYS A 88 -18.73 -6.87 -2.46
N PRO A 89 -18.07 -7.64 -1.58
CA PRO A 89 -17.37 -7.05 -0.45
C PRO A 89 -16.23 -6.16 -0.94
N VAL A 90 -16.02 -5.03 -0.26
CA VAL A 90 -14.93 -4.08 -0.54
C VAL A 90 -14.19 -3.81 0.76
N GLY A 91 -12.87 -3.96 0.72
CA GLY A 91 -11.98 -3.66 1.84
C GLY A 91 -11.07 -2.48 1.50
N ILE A 92 -10.92 -1.56 2.43
CA ILE A 92 -9.96 -0.45 2.33
C ILE A 92 -9.11 -0.46 3.60
N GLY A 93 -7.79 -0.38 3.44
CA GLY A 93 -6.83 -0.42 4.54
C GLY A 93 -5.59 0.38 4.21
N VAL A 94 -4.80 0.69 5.24
CA VAL A 94 -3.55 1.44 5.10
C VAL A 94 -2.41 0.77 5.86
N SER A 95 -1.19 0.91 5.34
CA SER A 95 0.01 0.95 6.19
C SER A 95 0.36 2.41 6.46
N CYS A 96 0.72 2.73 7.71
CA CYS A 96 1.03 4.07 8.17
C CYS A 96 2.52 4.41 7.98
N SER A 97 2.96 5.60 8.43
CA SER A 97 4.39 5.94 8.48
C SER A 97 5.25 4.94 9.26
N ALA A 98 4.66 4.20 10.19
CA ALA A 98 5.32 3.09 10.87
C ALA A 98 5.11 1.77 10.09
N ASP A 99 5.50 1.76 8.81
CA ASP A 99 5.42 0.63 7.88
C ASP A 99 6.41 -0.47 8.29
N ARG A 100 5.91 -1.55 8.90
CA ARG A 100 6.71 -2.51 9.68
C ARG A 100 6.30 -3.95 9.40
N GLN A 101 6.87 -4.49 8.33
CA GLN A 101 6.77 -5.90 7.97
C GLN A 101 8.15 -6.42 7.58
N VAL A 102 8.37 -7.72 7.74
CA VAL A 102 9.57 -8.40 7.27
C VAL A 102 9.18 -9.81 6.83
N LYS A 103 9.60 -10.21 5.62
CA LYS A 103 9.41 -11.58 5.14
C LYS A 103 10.48 -12.49 5.75
N GLY A 104 10.11 -13.72 6.07
CA GLY A 104 11.04 -14.75 6.55
C GLY A 104 10.76 -16.08 5.87
N LYS A 105 11.79 -16.91 5.74
CA LYS A 105 11.64 -18.29 5.25
C LYS A 105 12.67 -19.22 5.91
N ILE A 106 12.30 -20.47 6.09
CA ILE A 106 13.19 -21.54 6.54
C ILE A 106 13.30 -22.54 5.39
N THR A 107 14.54 -22.90 5.03
CA THR A 107 14.82 -23.91 4.01
C THR A 107 15.81 -24.93 4.56
N LYS A 108 16.14 -25.96 3.75
CA LYS A 108 17.23 -26.89 4.07
C LYS A 108 18.59 -26.20 4.25
N ASP A 109 18.75 -24.98 3.75
CA ASP A 109 19.99 -24.20 3.76
C ASP A 109 20.06 -23.24 4.97
N GLY A 110 18.99 -23.12 5.77
CA GLY A 110 18.97 -22.31 7.00
C GLY A 110 17.74 -21.42 7.20
N VAL A 111 17.88 -20.42 8.07
CA VAL A 111 16.86 -19.40 8.37
C VAL A 111 17.20 -18.11 7.65
N PHE A 112 16.25 -17.57 6.89
CA PHE A 112 16.40 -16.37 6.09
C PHE A 112 15.39 -15.32 6.51
N LEU A 113 15.84 -14.07 6.60
CA LEU A 113 15.03 -12.90 6.86
C LEU A 113 15.26 -11.88 5.76
N GLU A 114 14.21 -11.15 5.37
CA GLU A 114 14.29 -10.03 4.44
C GLU A 114 15.24 -8.96 4.99
N ARG A 115 16.16 -8.51 4.14
CA ARG A 115 17.09 -7.44 4.47
C ARG A 115 16.39 -6.10 4.28
N LEU A 116 16.24 -5.36 5.38
CA LEU A 116 15.79 -3.98 5.37
C LEU A 116 16.99 -3.04 5.19
N GLU A 117 16.70 -1.76 4.96
CA GLU A 117 17.74 -0.73 4.94
C GLU A 117 18.37 -0.55 6.33
N GLU A 118 19.69 -0.55 6.39
CA GLU A 118 20.45 -0.32 7.63
C GLU A 118 20.97 1.13 7.70
N ASP A 119 21.29 1.75 6.56
CA ASP A 119 21.71 3.14 6.47
C ASP A 119 20.57 4.00 5.89
N VAL A 120 19.66 4.42 6.78
CA VAL A 120 18.55 5.30 6.42
C VAL A 120 19.00 6.75 6.20
N SER A 121 20.19 7.13 6.67
CA SER A 121 20.68 8.52 6.61
C SER A 121 20.89 9.01 5.19
N LYS A 122 21.20 8.10 4.25
CA LYS A 122 21.33 8.42 2.82
C LYS A 122 20.06 8.93 2.13
N TYR A 123 18.89 8.77 2.76
CA TYR A 123 17.63 9.31 2.26
C TYR A 123 17.32 10.71 2.81
N LEU A 124 18.15 11.24 3.72
CA LEU A 124 18.03 12.61 4.18
C LEU A 124 18.43 13.56 3.03
N PRO A 125 17.57 14.51 2.66
CA PRO A 125 17.95 15.55 1.72
C PRO A 125 18.94 16.53 2.36
N ASP A 126 19.80 17.13 1.55
CA ASP A 126 20.70 18.21 1.96
C ASP A 126 19.90 19.52 2.12
N VAL A 127 19.12 19.60 3.20
CA VAL A 127 18.37 20.81 3.61
C VAL A 127 18.95 21.35 4.90
N THR A 128 19.17 22.66 4.90
CA THR A 128 19.57 23.46 6.07
C THR A 128 18.39 24.33 6.52
N ASP A 129 18.49 24.90 7.72
CA ASP A 129 17.47 25.81 8.27
C ASP A 129 17.19 27.02 7.36
N GLU A 130 18.17 27.44 6.54
CA GLU A 130 18.03 28.51 5.54
C GLU A 130 17.00 28.18 4.44
N HIS A 131 16.61 26.92 4.28
CA HIS A 131 15.61 26.46 3.32
C HIS A 131 14.19 26.42 3.89
N LEU A 132 14.03 26.67 5.20
CA LEU A 132 12.72 26.69 5.86
C LEU A 132 12.12 28.09 5.73
N SER A 133 10.81 28.16 5.44
CA SER A 133 10.10 29.44 5.47
C SER A 133 9.90 29.90 6.91
N ASP A 134 9.94 31.22 7.15
CA ASP A 134 9.74 31.84 8.47
C ASP A 134 8.39 31.49 9.14
N ASP A 135 7.42 30.99 8.37
CA ASP A 135 6.10 30.55 8.83
C ASP A 135 6.08 29.15 9.50
N VAL A 136 7.20 28.43 9.52
CA VAL A 136 7.33 27.09 10.13
C VAL A 136 8.06 27.23 11.46
N ALA A 137 7.31 27.51 12.53
CA ALA A 137 7.79 27.58 13.91
C ALA A 137 7.42 26.32 14.72
#